data_AF-A0A920AMK4-F1
#
_entry.id   AF-A0A920AMK4-F1
#
_cell.length_a   1.000
_cell.length_b   1.000
_cell.length_c   1.000
_cell.angle_alpha   90.00
_cell.angle_beta   90.00
_cell.angle_gamma   90.00
#
_symmetry.space_group_name_H-M   'P 1'
#
loop_
_entity.id
_entity.type
_entity.pdbx_description
1 polymer ?
#
loop_
_entity_poly.entity_id
_entity_poly.type
_entity_poly.pdbx_seq_one_letter_code
_entity_poly.pdbx_strand_id
1 'polypeptide(L)'
;MNEESNLSFTYPENEMKRTQDFETLYHDAGQFYWGKTSAWVNKINMHSSGIGLPVPNWRVIDIDNEEDWKRAELLFQIMDRKT
;
A
#
# COMPACT_ATOMS: atom_id res chain seq x y z
N MET A 1 4.64 19.34 -1.39
CA MET A 1 5.12 20.72 -1.20
C MET A 1 6.12 21.00 -2.29
N ASN A 2 6.04 22.16 -2.93
CA ASN A 2 7.07 22.59 -3.88
C ASN A 2 8.33 23.06 -3.11
N GLU A 3 9.36 23.48 -3.84
CA GLU A 3 10.61 24.00 -3.25
C GLU A 3 10.41 25.20 -2.32
N GLU A 4 9.29 25.91 -2.47
CA GLU A 4 8.90 27.07 -1.65
C GLU A 4 7.97 26.70 -0.48
N SER A 5 7.80 25.40 -0.17
CA SER A 5 6.90 24.91 0.88
C SER A 5 5.40 25.14 0.65
N ASN A 6 5.00 25.59 -0.54
CA ASN A 6 3.60 25.72 -0.91
C ASN A 6 2.99 24.35 -1.22
N LEU A 7 1.67 24.21 -0.96
CA LEU A 7 0.91 23.05 -1.39
C LEU A 7 0.79 23.07 -2.92
N SER A 8 1.08 21.92 -3.53
CA SER A 8 1.02 21.73 -4.97
C SER A 8 0.57 20.31 -5.26
N PHE A 9 -0.36 20.16 -6.21
CA PHE A 9 -0.77 18.84 -6.69
C PHE A 9 0.30 18.25 -7.62
N THR A 10 0.57 16.97 -7.48
CA THR A 10 1.41 16.21 -8.44
C THR A 10 0.72 16.08 -9.81
N TYR A 11 -0.62 16.06 -9.80
CA TYR A 11 -1.48 15.99 -11.00
C TYR A 11 -2.52 17.12 -10.95
N PRO A 12 -2.15 18.35 -11.36
CA PRO A 12 -3.02 19.52 -11.25
C PRO A 12 -4.38 19.35 -11.95
N GLU A 13 -4.44 18.57 -13.03
CA GLU A 13 -5.67 18.26 -13.78
C GLU A 13 -6.72 17.49 -12.97
N ASN A 14 -6.35 16.97 -11.80
CA ASN A 14 -7.20 16.17 -10.93
C ASN A 14 -7.64 16.94 -9.66
N GLU A 15 -7.23 18.20 -9.49
CA GLU A 15 -7.50 18.99 -8.28
C GLU A 15 -8.98 19.02 -7.86
N MET A 16 -9.88 19.11 -8.85
CA MET A 16 -11.33 19.19 -8.61
C MET A 16 -12.06 17.84 -8.71
N LYS A 17 -11.33 16.73 -8.93
CA LYS A 17 -11.92 15.39 -9.02
C LYS A 17 -11.93 14.72 -7.66
N ARG A 18 -12.99 13.97 -7.35
CA ARG A 18 -13.04 13.21 -6.10
C ARG A 18 -12.28 11.90 -6.27
N THR A 19 -11.66 11.41 -5.20
CA THR A 19 -10.92 10.13 -5.23
C THR A 19 -11.80 8.94 -5.61
N GLN A 20 -13.11 9.01 -5.33
CA GLN A 20 -14.10 8.00 -5.70
C GLN A 20 -14.44 7.98 -7.19
N ASP A 21 -14.09 9.03 -7.94
CA ASP A 21 -14.33 9.11 -9.38
C ASP A 21 -13.20 8.45 -10.19
N PHE A 22 -12.10 8.04 -9.54
CA PHE A 22 -10.98 7.34 -10.18
C PHE A 22 -11.18 5.83 -10.16
N GLU A 23 -10.54 5.16 -11.12
CA GLU A 23 -10.38 3.71 -11.05
C GLU A 23 -9.63 3.32 -9.77
N THR A 24 -9.99 2.17 -9.20
CA THR A 24 -9.29 1.65 -8.02
C THR A 24 -7.88 1.26 -8.41
N LEU A 25 -6.90 1.93 -7.80
CA LEU A 25 -5.49 1.62 -7.96
C LEU A 25 -5.02 0.77 -6.78
N TYR A 26 -4.03 -0.08 -7.05
CA TYR A 26 -3.40 -0.94 -6.07
C TYR A 26 -1.92 -0.59 -5.97
N HIS A 27 -1.40 -0.70 -4.75
CA HIS A 27 0.03 -0.70 -4.48
C HIS A 27 0.41 -2.04 -3.86
N ASP A 28 1.67 -2.40 -4.00
CA ASP A 28 2.20 -3.57 -3.33
C ASP A 28 2.22 -3.35 -1.81
N ALA A 29 1.73 -4.34 -1.07
CA ALA A 29 1.62 -4.29 0.38
C ALA A 29 2.89 -4.76 1.10
N GLY A 30 3.85 -5.37 0.38
CA GLY A 30 5.12 -5.81 0.95
C GLY A 30 5.05 -7.00 1.93
N GLN A 31 3.86 -7.56 2.17
CA GLN A 31 3.65 -8.58 3.21
C GLN A 31 4.20 -9.95 2.83
N PHE A 32 3.76 -10.50 1.70
CA PHE A 32 4.16 -11.82 1.24
C PHE A 32 4.28 -11.86 -0.27
N TYR A 33 5.33 -12.55 -0.74
CA TYR A 33 5.50 -12.93 -2.13
C TYR A 33 5.65 -14.44 -2.21
N TRP A 34 4.83 -15.06 -3.06
CA TRP A 34 4.85 -16.49 -3.29
C TRP A 34 4.99 -16.79 -4.78
N GLY A 35 5.59 -17.93 -5.11
CA GLY A 35 5.81 -18.32 -6.49
C GLY A 35 6.45 -19.68 -6.61
N LYS A 36 6.36 -20.26 -7.81
CA LYS A 36 7.05 -21.50 -8.15
C LYS A 36 8.56 -21.31 -7.98
N THR A 37 9.28 -22.35 -7.56
CA THR A 37 10.76 -22.34 -7.45
C THR A 37 11.44 -21.84 -8.73
N SER A 38 10.92 -22.23 -9.90
CA SER A 38 11.45 -21.79 -11.19
C SER A 38 11.34 -20.28 -11.42
N ALA A 39 10.32 -19.60 -10.87
CA ALA A 39 10.20 -18.16 -10.99
C ALA A 39 11.34 -17.45 -10.24
N TRP A 40 11.70 -17.93 -9.06
CA TRP A 40 12.80 -17.41 -8.26
C TRP A 40 14.16 -17.70 -8.88
N VAL A 41 14.41 -18.97 -9.28
CA VAL A 41 15.68 -19.40 -9.88
C VAL A 41 15.97 -18.63 -11.17
N ASN A 42 14.95 -18.42 -12.01
CA ASN A 42 15.07 -17.69 -13.26
C ASN A 42 14.95 -16.16 -13.10
N LYS A 43 14.84 -15.65 -11.86
CA LYS A 43 14.73 -14.21 -11.56
C LYS A 43 13.62 -13.51 -12.34
N ILE A 44 12.46 -14.15 -12.45
CA ILE A 44 11.29 -13.56 -13.10
C ILE A 44 10.82 -12.35 -12.27
N ASN A 45 10.53 -11.24 -12.95
CA ASN A 45 10.02 -10.02 -12.31
C ASN A 45 8.61 -10.24 -11.76
N MET A 46 8.49 -10.37 -10.43
CA MET A 46 7.22 -10.70 -9.79
C MET A 46 6.12 -9.64 -9.96
N HIS A 47 6.47 -8.35 -9.99
CA HIS A 47 5.47 -7.28 -10.14
C HIS A 47 4.88 -7.19 -11.55
N SER A 48 5.66 -7.56 -12.58
CA SER A 48 5.19 -7.52 -13.97
C SER A 48 4.67 -8.86 -14.47
N SER A 49 4.93 -9.96 -13.75
CA SER A 49 4.60 -11.33 -14.18
C SER A 49 3.82 -12.13 -13.14
N GLY A 50 3.43 -11.49 -12.04
CA GLY A 50 2.62 -12.06 -10.97
C GLY A 50 1.16 -11.60 -11.01
N ILE A 51 0.38 -12.12 -10.08
CA ILE A 51 -1.01 -11.73 -9.83
C ILE A 51 -1.07 -11.18 -8.41
N GLY A 52 -1.63 -9.99 -8.25
CA GLY A 52 -1.85 -9.39 -6.94
C GLY A 52 -3.02 -10.05 -6.20
N LEU A 53 -2.90 -10.15 -4.88
CA LEU A 53 -4.01 -10.54 -4.01
C LEU A 53 -4.48 -9.28 -3.25
N PRO A 54 -5.66 -8.72 -3.58
CA PRO A 54 -6.19 -7.58 -2.86
C PRO A 54 -6.41 -7.90 -1.38
N VAL A 55 -5.93 -7.01 -0.53
CA VAL A 55 -6.15 -7.04 0.91
C VAL A 55 -6.82 -5.75 1.37
N PRO A 56 -7.68 -5.79 2.40
CA PRO A 56 -8.24 -4.57 2.97
C PRO A 56 -7.13 -3.61 3.43
N ASN A 57 -7.24 -2.33 3.07
CA ASN A 57 -6.20 -1.33 3.35
C ASN A 57 -5.83 -1.21 4.84
N TRP A 58 -6.78 -1.41 5.75
CA TRP A 58 -6.56 -1.35 7.19
C TRP A 58 -5.78 -2.54 7.75
N ARG A 59 -5.53 -3.59 6.93
CA ARG A 59 -4.65 -4.72 7.27
C ARG A 59 -3.22 -4.55 6.76
N VAL A 60 -2.91 -3.41 6.15
CA VAL A 60 -1.59 -3.11 5.60
C VAL A 60 -1.00 -1.94 6.38
N ILE A 61 0.10 -2.22 7.06
CA ILE A 61 0.97 -1.21 7.69
C ILE A 61 2.40 -1.66 7.42
N ASP A 62 3.15 -0.84 6.68
CA ASP A 62 4.60 -0.95 6.62
C ASP A 62 5.19 -0.23 7.83
N ILE A 63 6.20 -0.81 8.47
CA ILE A 63 6.78 -0.25 9.69
C ILE A 63 8.15 0.32 9.34
N ASP A 64 8.16 1.61 9.00
CA ASP A 64 9.38 2.36 8.73
C ASP A 64 9.90 3.10 9.98
N ASN A 65 8.99 3.47 10.88
CA ASN A 65 9.29 4.26 12.08
C ASN A 65 8.40 3.92 13.29
N GLU A 66 8.65 4.57 14.42
CA GLU A 66 7.94 4.34 15.69
C GLU A 66 6.44 4.69 15.64
N GLU A 67 6.03 5.70 14.86
CA GLU A 67 4.62 6.06 14.70
C GLU A 67 3.85 4.98 13.92
N ASP A 68 4.49 4.33 12.94
CA ASP A 68 3.91 3.19 12.22
C ASP A 68 3.70 2.00 13.16
N TRP A 69 4.68 1.72 14.03
CA TRP A 69 4.57 0.67 15.05
C TRP A 69 3.39 0.92 15.98
N LYS A 70 3.31 2.14 16.53
CA LYS A 70 2.21 2.55 17.42
C LYS A 70 0.85 2.42 16.74
N ARG A 71 0.76 2.80 15.46
CA ARG A 71 -0.45 2.62 14.66
C ARG A 71 -0.81 1.13 14.52
N ALA A 72 0.16 0.27 14.26
CA ALA A 72 -0.05 -1.17 14.15
C ALA A 72 -0.59 -1.77 15.46
N GLU A 73 -0.01 -1.40 16.60
CA GLU A 73 -0.47 -1.84 17.91
C GLU A 73 -1.92 -1.43 18.19
N LEU A 74 -2.28 -0.17 17.89
CA LEU A 74 -3.64 0.33 18.09
C LEU A 74 -4.66 -0.42 17.23
N LEU A 75 -4.36 -0.65 15.94
CA LEU A 75 -5.25 -1.42 15.08
C LEU A 75 -5.37 -2.87 15.57
N PHE A 76 -4.26 -3.48 15.99
CA PHE A 76 -4.27 -4.84 16.52
C PHE A 76 -5.18 -4.96 17.75
N GLN A 77 -5.07 -4.04 18.70
CA GLN A 77 -5.93 -4.00 19.89
C GLN A 77 -7.42 -3.88 19.56
N ILE A 78 -7.78 -3.15 18.50
CA ILE A 78 -9.17 -3.01 18.05
C ILE A 78 -9.64 -4.31 17.40
N MET A 79 -8.79 -4.96 16.59
CA MET A 79 -9.12 -6.21 15.90
C MET A 79 -9.23 -7.41 16.85
N ASP A 80 -8.45 -7.46 17.93
CA ASP A 80 -8.44 -8.57 18.88
C ASP A 80 -9.61 -8.51 19.90
N ARG A 81 -10.27 -7.35 20.02
CA ARG A 81 -11.54 -7.25 20.76
C ARG A 81 -12.63 -8.00 20.01
N LYS A 82 -12.74 -9.30 20.28
CA LYS A 82 -13.89 -10.13 19.92
C LYS A 82 -15.16 -9.48 20.47
N THR A 83 -16.00 -8.93 19.59
CA THR A 83 -17.45 -8.83 19.82
C THR A 83 -18.09 -10.20 19.74
#